data_AF-A0AA43V428-F1
#
_entry.id   AF-A0AA43V428-F1
#
_cell.length_a   1.000
_cell.length_b   1.000
_cell.length_c   1.000
_cell.angle_alpha   90.00
_cell.angle_beta   90.00
_cell.angle_gamma   90.00
#
_symmetry.space_group_name_H-M   'P 1'
#
loop_
_entity.id
_entity.type
_entity.pdbx_description
1 polymer ?
#
loop_
_entity_poly.entity_id
_entity_poly.type
_entity_poly.pdbx_seq_one_letter_code
_entity_poly.pdbx_strand_id
1 'polypeptide(L)'
;AGSAVIFAGVTVVIAVCGLSLVGIDFLAVMGFASAISVIFAVFSALTLLPALISIFHKRIKVNKLQSNFKKDIDTPWSKFITGNALAAVLLGLIILVAAAIPVSHMRLGIPDDGVKPADSTQKKAYDIISDKFGEGFNGQIPMLINVKDKKDDPQGLQQDLQSVYKDIKDKKNVDIVT
;
A
#
# COMPACT_ATOMS: atom_id res chain seq x y z
N ALA A 1 12.79 13.63 26.80
CA ALA A 1 11.49 13.33 26.16
C ALA A 1 11.40 13.91 24.74
N GLY A 2 11.72 15.19 24.51
CA GLY A 2 11.64 15.79 23.16
C GLY A 2 12.56 15.17 22.10
N SER A 3 13.78 14.77 22.47
CA SER A 3 14.73 14.13 21.53
C SER A 3 14.21 12.80 20.95
N ALA A 4 13.51 11.99 21.73
CA ALA A 4 12.92 10.73 21.28
C ALA A 4 11.83 10.96 20.22
N VAL A 5 11.00 11.99 20.40
CA VAL A 5 9.94 12.35 19.45
C VAL A 5 10.53 12.83 18.13
N ILE A 6 11.59 13.65 18.17
CA ILE A 6 12.30 14.10 16.96
C ILE A 6 12.90 12.91 16.21
N PHE A 7 13.59 11.99 16.90
CA PHE A 7 14.20 10.83 16.27
C PHE A 7 13.17 9.91 15.60
N ALA A 8 12.06 9.63 16.29
CA ALA A 8 10.96 8.85 15.74
C ALA A 8 10.31 9.58 14.55
N GLY A 9 10.07 10.88 14.66
CA GLY A 9 9.49 11.70 13.60
C GLY A 9 10.35 11.71 12.33
N VAL A 10 11.65 11.93 12.44
CA VAL A 10 12.59 11.91 11.31
C VAL A 10 12.58 10.53 10.63
N THR A 11 12.60 9.45 11.41
CA THR A 11 12.55 8.08 10.87
C THR A 11 11.30 7.85 10.04
N VAL A 12 10.14 8.31 10.53
CA VAL A 12 8.86 8.19 9.80
C VAL A 12 8.87 9.03 8.53
N VAL A 13 9.35 10.27 8.59
CA VAL A 13 9.46 11.14 7.40
C VAL A 13 10.31 10.48 6.32
N ILE A 14 11.47 9.91 6.67
CA ILE A 14 12.33 9.20 5.73
C ILE A 14 11.60 7.99 5.12
N ALA A 15 10.92 7.18 5.94
CA ALA A 15 10.21 6.00 5.47
C ALA A 15 9.12 6.36 4.46
N VAL A 16 8.32 7.39 4.74
CA VAL A 16 7.20 7.81 3.89
C VAL A 16 7.70 8.50 2.62
N CYS A 17 8.78 9.29 2.68
CA CYS A 17 9.44 9.82 1.49
C CYS A 17 9.97 8.70 0.57
N GLY A 18 10.30 7.53 1.11
CA GLY A 18 10.68 6.34 0.34
C GLY A 18 9.64 5.89 -0.69
N LEU A 19 8.35 6.27 -0.53
CA LEU A 19 7.30 5.99 -1.53
C LEU A 19 7.60 6.64 -2.90
N SER A 20 8.35 7.74 -2.93
CA SER A 20 8.79 8.37 -4.18
C SER A 20 9.70 7.48 -5.03
N LEU A 21 10.38 6.50 -4.43
CA LEU A 21 11.26 5.57 -5.12
C LEU A 21 10.49 4.52 -5.93
N VAL A 22 9.17 4.41 -5.74
CA VAL A 22 8.31 3.44 -6.44
C VAL A 22 8.08 3.82 -7.91
N GLY A 23 8.31 5.08 -8.29
CA GLY A 23 8.15 5.55 -9.68
C GLY A 23 6.69 5.78 -10.11
N ILE A 24 5.75 5.80 -9.16
CA ILE A 24 4.34 6.12 -9.40
C ILE A 24 4.04 7.48 -8.76
N ASP A 25 3.76 8.49 -9.58
CA ASP A 25 3.58 9.88 -9.14
C ASP A 25 2.52 10.04 -8.05
N PHE A 26 1.41 9.30 -8.15
CA PHE A 26 0.35 9.32 -7.15
C PHE A 26 0.84 8.93 -5.75
N LEU A 27 1.68 7.89 -5.65
CA LEU A 27 2.23 7.42 -4.38
C LEU A 27 3.26 8.41 -3.82
N ALA A 28 4.06 9.05 -4.70
CA ALA A 28 5.01 10.07 -4.30
C ALA A 28 4.30 11.29 -3.68
N VAL A 29 3.23 11.79 -4.32
CA VAL A 29 2.44 12.92 -3.81
C VAL A 29 1.80 12.60 -2.46
N MET A 30 1.22 11.40 -2.31
CA MET A 30 0.69 10.94 -1.01
C MET A 30 1.79 10.88 0.06
N GLY A 31 2.98 10.39 -0.30
CA GLY A 31 4.13 10.34 0.59
C GLY A 31 4.55 11.73 1.07
N PHE A 32 4.74 12.69 0.17
CA PHE A 32 5.11 14.06 0.55
C PHE A 32 4.04 14.76 1.39
N ALA A 33 2.76 14.58 1.06
CA ALA A 33 1.66 15.12 1.87
C ALA A 33 1.69 14.58 3.32
N SER A 34 1.91 13.27 3.46
CA SER A 34 2.04 12.64 4.78
C SER A 34 3.30 13.10 5.53
N ALA A 35 4.44 13.24 4.85
CA ALA A 35 5.68 13.75 5.45
C ALA A 35 5.50 15.16 6.05
N ILE A 36 4.83 16.06 5.32
CA ILE A 36 4.49 17.40 5.82
C ILE A 36 3.61 17.31 7.07
N SER A 37 2.58 16.45 7.04
CA SER A 37 1.69 16.23 8.19
C SER A 37 2.46 15.75 9.43
N VAL A 38 3.39 14.81 9.27
CA VAL A 38 4.23 14.30 10.37
C VAL A 38 5.12 15.42 10.95
N ILE A 39 5.70 16.28 10.11
CA ILE A 39 6.48 17.44 10.57
C ILE A 39 5.63 18.36 11.45
N PHE A 40 4.41 18.69 11.03
CA PHE A 40 3.49 19.48 11.85
C PHE A 40 3.09 18.77 13.14
N ALA A 41 2.89 17.45 13.09
CA ALA A 41 2.58 16.65 14.28
C ALA A 41 3.74 16.65 15.28
N VAL A 42 4.99 16.57 14.81
CA VAL A 42 6.20 16.66 15.66
C VAL A 42 6.31 18.06 16.27
N PHE A 43 6.15 19.12 15.49
CA PHE A 43 6.15 20.49 16.03
C PHE A 43 5.04 20.70 17.06
N SER A 44 3.83 20.22 16.77
CA SER A 44 2.70 20.28 17.69
C SER A 44 3.01 19.50 18.97
N ALA A 45 3.52 18.27 18.87
CA ALA A 45 3.88 17.47 20.04
C ALA A 45 4.97 18.12 20.89
N LEU A 46 5.97 18.77 20.27
CA LEU A 46 7.06 19.45 20.98
C LEU A 46 6.65 20.79 21.58
N THR A 47 5.57 21.41 21.10
CA THR A 47 5.14 22.74 21.55
C THR A 47 3.92 22.64 22.46
N LEU A 48 2.90 21.92 22.01
CA LEU A 48 1.59 21.81 22.65
C LEU A 48 1.63 20.91 23.89
N LEU A 49 2.34 19.77 23.83
CA LEU A 49 2.45 18.88 24.98
C LEU A 49 3.14 19.54 26.18
N PRO A 50 4.33 20.17 26.04
CA PRO A 50 4.92 20.89 27.16
C PRO A 50 4.11 22.12 27.57
N ALA A 51 3.47 22.84 26.64
CA ALA A 51 2.58 23.95 26.99
C ALA A 51 1.39 23.49 27.85
N LEU A 52 0.74 22.39 27.49
CA LEU A 52 -0.35 21.80 28.26
C LEU A 52 0.11 21.31 29.63
N ILE A 53 1.26 20.63 29.69
CA ILE A 53 1.84 20.20 30.97
C ILE A 53 2.17 21.41 31.85
N SER A 54 2.66 22.51 31.28
CA SER A 54 2.95 23.75 32.00
C SER A 54 1.69 24.39 32.60
N ILE A 55 0.59 24.48 31.83
CA ILE A 55 -0.68 25.06 32.29
C ILE A 55 -1.34 24.17 33.36
N PHE A 56 -1.35 22.85 33.15
CA PHE A 56 -2.03 21.90 34.04
C PHE A 56 -1.12 21.33 35.13
N HIS A 57 0.11 21.83 35.30
CA HIS A 57 1.12 21.24 36.18
C HIS A 57 0.62 21.05 37.64
N LYS A 58 -0.27 21.94 38.12
CA LYS A 58 -0.82 21.87 39.49
C LYS A 58 -1.92 20.82 39.66
N ARG A 59 -2.58 20.43 38.57
CA ARG A 59 -3.65 19.40 38.54
C ARG A 59 -3.11 18.02 38.22
N ILE A 60 -1.92 17.96 37.59
CA ILE A 60 -1.22 16.69 37.34
C ILE A 60 -0.61 16.21 38.66
N LYS A 61 -1.34 15.31 39.33
CA LYS A 61 -0.76 14.54 40.43
C LYS A 61 0.23 13.55 39.84
N VAL A 62 1.51 13.90 39.87
CA VAL A 62 2.58 12.92 39.74
C VAL A 62 2.42 11.94 40.90
N ASN A 63 1.86 10.78 40.61
CA ASN A 63 1.84 9.69 41.56
C ASN A 63 3.31 9.35 41.79
N LYS A 64 3.86 9.78 42.93
CA LYS A 64 5.17 9.32 43.41
C LYS A 64 4.98 7.86 43.83
N LEU A 65 4.75 7.00 42.84
CA LEU A 65 5.05 5.60 42.97
C LEU A 65 6.53 5.58 43.32
N GLN A 66 6.82 5.34 44.60
CA GLN A 66 8.16 4.99 44.99
C GLN A 66 8.54 3.86 44.07
N SER A 67 9.45 4.17 43.16
CA SER A 67 10.03 3.23 42.26
C SER A 67 10.93 2.33 43.11
N ASN A 68 10.29 1.41 43.83
CA ASN A 68 10.91 0.15 44.21
C ASN A 68 11.19 -0.57 42.89
N PHE A 69 12.25 -0.15 42.18
CA PHE A 69 13.02 -1.01 41.29
C PHE A 69 13.67 -2.07 42.18
N LYS A 70 12.85 -2.87 42.85
CA LYS A 70 13.26 -4.20 43.27
C LYS A 70 13.39 -4.93 41.95
N LYS A 71 14.64 -5.31 41.64
CA LYS A 71 14.98 -6.26 40.58
C LYS A 71 13.93 -7.37 40.54
N ASP A 72 13.55 -7.73 39.32
CA ASP A 72 12.49 -8.67 38.93
C ASP A 72 11.12 -8.03 38.72
N ILE A 73 10.91 -7.58 37.47
CA ILE A 73 9.59 -7.51 36.85
C ILE A 73 9.09 -8.95 36.75
N ASP A 74 8.55 -9.45 37.85
CA ASP A 74 8.18 -10.85 38.05
C ASP A 74 6.77 -11.13 37.51
N THR A 75 6.42 -10.51 36.38
CA THR A 75 5.17 -10.81 35.70
C THR A 75 5.32 -12.15 34.97
N PRO A 76 4.28 -12.99 34.95
CA PRO A 76 4.31 -14.28 34.26
C PRO A 76 4.67 -14.12 32.78
N TRP A 77 4.32 -12.98 32.17
CA TRP A 77 4.69 -12.62 30.80
C TRP A 77 6.18 -12.32 30.63
N SER A 78 6.78 -11.56 31.56
CA SER A 78 8.22 -11.28 31.58
C SER A 78 9.03 -12.56 31.75
N LYS A 79 8.64 -13.44 32.69
CA LYS A 79 9.27 -14.75 32.89
C LYS A 79 9.16 -15.65 31.66
N PHE A 80 8.04 -15.64 30.96
CA PHE A 80 7.86 -16.43 29.76
C PHE A 80 8.82 -15.98 28.63
N ILE A 81 8.95 -14.66 28.43
CA ILE A 81 9.80 -14.10 27.38
C ILE A 81 11.29 -14.23 27.71
N THR A 82 11.68 -13.94 28.95
CA THR A 82 13.09 -13.98 29.37
C THR A 82 13.57 -15.39 29.75
N GLY A 83 12.68 -16.24 30.27
CA GLY A 83 13.01 -17.60 30.69
C GLY A 83 13.20 -18.59 29.54
N ASN A 84 12.60 -18.36 28.37
CA ASN A 84 12.86 -19.15 27.17
C ASN A 84 12.84 -18.28 25.92
N ALA A 85 13.85 -17.42 25.80
CA ALA A 85 13.96 -16.43 24.72
C ALA A 85 13.87 -17.06 23.31
N LEU A 86 14.43 -18.26 23.10
CA LEU A 86 14.34 -18.97 21.82
C LEU A 86 12.91 -19.37 21.48
N ALA A 87 12.16 -19.90 22.45
CA ALA A 87 10.75 -20.26 22.22
C ALA A 87 9.89 -19.02 21.95
N ALA A 88 10.12 -17.91 22.66
CA ALA A 88 9.41 -16.66 22.44
C ALA A 88 9.69 -16.07 21.05
N VAL A 89 10.95 -16.09 20.60
CA VAL A 89 11.34 -15.65 19.24
C VAL A 89 10.74 -16.54 18.17
N LEU A 90 10.82 -17.87 18.33
CA LEU A 90 10.25 -18.82 17.36
C LEU A 90 8.73 -18.68 17.28
N LEU A 91 8.04 -18.56 18.41
CA LEU A 91 6.59 -18.35 18.44
C LEU A 91 6.22 -17.04 17.74
N GLY A 92 6.91 -15.94 18.05
CA GLY A 92 6.70 -14.65 17.39
C GLY A 92 6.94 -14.72 15.89
N LEU A 93 8.00 -15.40 15.46
CA LEU A 93 8.33 -15.61 14.05
C LEU A 93 7.26 -16.44 13.34
N ILE A 94 6.79 -17.53 13.95
CA ILE A 94 5.71 -18.36 13.39
C ILE A 94 4.44 -17.54 13.21
N ILE A 95 4.07 -16.73 14.21
CA ILE A 95 2.89 -15.84 14.12
C ILE A 95 3.08 -14.84 12.98
N LEU A 96 4.26 -14.22 12.87
CA LEU A 96 4.55 -13.25 11.81
C LEU A 96 4.49 -13.90 10.41
N VAL A 97 5.09 -15.07 10.24
CA VAL A 97 5.09 -15.80 8.96
C VAL A 97 3.67 -16.25 8.60
N ALA A 98 2.90 -16.76 9.56
CA ALA A 98 1.51 -17.14 9.35
C ALA A 98 0.66 -15.94 8.90
N ALA A 99 0.86 -14.77 9.51
CA ALA A 99 0.19 -13.53 9.11
C ALA A 99 0.64 -13.02 7.73
N ALA A 100 1.83 -13.40 7.26
CA ALA A 100 2.35 -13.02 5.94
C ALA A 100 1.84 -13.93 4.80
N ILE A 101 1.29 -15.11 5.08
CA ILE A 101 0.80 -16.06 4.06
C ILE A 101 -0.18 -15.42 3.05
N PRO A 102 -1.17 -14.59 3.45
CA PRO A 102 -2.11 -13.99 2.50
C PRO A 102 -1.46 -13.07 1.47
N VAL A 103 -0.29 -12.50 1.78
CA VAL A 103 0.46 -11.61 0.87
C VAL A 103 0.89 -12.37 -0.38
N SER A 104 1.22 -13.67 -0.26
CA SER A 104 1.59 -14.51 -1.40
C SER A 104 0.43 -14.78 -2.37
N HIS A 105 -0.81 -14.57 -1.93
CA HIS A 105 -2.02 -14.76 -2.74
C HIS A 105 -2.59 -13.44 -3.28
N MET A 106 -1.92 -12.29 -3.05
CA MET A 106 -2.38 -11.01 -3.60
C MET A 106 -2.26 -10.99 -5.13
N ARG A 107 -3.40 -10.78 -5.79
CA ARG A 107 -3.44 -10.45 -7.22
C ARG A 107 -3.41 -8.93 -7.36
N LEU A 108 -2.36 -8.42 -7.98
CA LEU A 108 -2.22 -7.00 -8.28
C LEU A 108 -2.91 -6.69 -9.59
N GLY A 109 -3.68 -5.61 -9.63
CA GLY A 109 -4.39 -5.14 -10.80
C GLY A 109 -4.74 -3.66 -10.67
N ILE A 110 -5.06 -3.02 -11.79
CA ILE A 110 -5.60 -1.66 -11.78
C ILE A 110 -7.04 -1.74 -11.26
N PRO A 111 -7.44 -0.92 -10.28
CA PRO A 111 -8.81 -0.92 -9.79
C PRO A 111 -9.77 -0.53 -10.92
N ASP A 112 -10.77 -1.36 -11.16
CA ASP A 112 -11.85 -1.12 -12.13
C ASP A 112 -13.22 -1.00 -11.41
N ASP A 113 -14.31 -0.87 -12.16
CA ASP A 113 -15.64 -0.83 -11.57
C ASP A 113 -16.05 -2.17 -10.92
N GLY A 114 -15.30 -3.25 -11.15
CA GLY A 114 -15.49 -4.56 -10.56
C GLY A 114 -15.18 -4.63 -9.07
N VAL A 115 -14.33 -3.73 -8.55
CA VAL A 115 -13.98 -3.64 -7.11
C VAL A 115 -14.86 -2.66 -6.32
N LYS A 116 -15.83 -2.01 -6.97
CA LYS A 116 -16.76 -1.09 -6.30
C LYS A 116 -17.80 -1.84 -5.45
N PRO A 117 -18.44 -1.16 -4.47
CA PRO A 117 -19.49 -1.76 -3.67
C PRO A 117 -20.61 -2.36 -4.53
N ALA A 118 -21.13 -3.52 -4.13
CA ALA A 118 -22.14 -4.28 -4.88
C ALA A 118 -23.42 -3.47 -5.17
N ASP A 119 -23.77 -2.54 -4.29
CA ASP A 119 -24.96 -1.71 -4.47
C ASP A 119 -24.77 -0.56 -5.45
N SER A 120 -23.53 -0.26 -5.86
CA SER A 120 -23.22 0.84 -6.75
C SER A 120 -23.73 0.58 -8.17
N THR A 121 -24.24 1.63 -8.83
CA THR A 121 -24.69 1.56 -10.23
C THR A 121 -23.55 1.13 -11.16
N GLN A 122 -22.32 1.52 -10.85
CA GLN A 122 -21.12 1.19 -11.65
C GLN A 122 -20.82 -0.31 -11.60
N LYS A 123 -20.82 -0.92 -10.41
CA LYS A 123 -20.60 -2.37 -10.27
C LYS A 123 -21.69 -3.19 -10.99
N LYS A 124 -22.95 -2.77 -10.85
CA LYS A 124 -24.08 -3.40 -11.56
C LYS A 124 -23.93 -3.30 -13.08
N ALA A 125 -23.52 -2.14 -13.61
CA ALA A 125 -23.27 -1.98 -15.03
C ALA A 125 -22.12 -2.88 -15.51
N TYR A 126 -21.02 -2.96 -14.76
CA TYR A 126 -19.88 -3.84 -15.06
C TYR A 126 -20.30 -5.31 -15.14
N ASP A 127 -21.09 -5.78 -14.18
CA ASP A 127 -21.53 -7.16 -14.11
C ASP A 127 -22.53 -7.47 -15.24
N ILE A 128 -23.46 -6.55 -15.58
CA ILE A 128 -24.36 -6.70 -16.74
C ILE A 128 -23.58 -6.78 -18.05
N ILE A 129 -22.57 -5.94 -18.24
CA ILE A 129 -21.74 -5.95 -19.45
C ILE A 129 -20.99 -7.28 -19.56
N SER A 130 -20.39 -7.75 -18.47
CA SER A 130 -19.67 -9.03 -18.44
C SER A 130 -20.60 -10.21 -18.71
N ASP A 131 -21.81 -10.22 -18.15
CA ASP A 131 -22.80 -11.28 -18.34
C ASP A 131 -23.37 -11.33 -19.76
N LYS A 132 -23.64 -10.17 -20.37
CA LYS A 132 -24.28 -10.09 -21.70
C LYS A 132 -23.31 -10.11 -22.87
N PHE A 133 -22.11 -9.59 -22.70
CA PHE A 133 -21.12 -9.43 -23.78
C PHE A 133 -19.87 -10.30 -23.58
N GLY A 134 -19.76 -11.03 -22.47
CA GLY A 134 -18.65 -11.92 -22.16
C GLY A 134 -17.58 -11.29 -21.28
N GLU A 135 -16.76 -12.13 -20.65
CA GLU A 135 -15.64 -11.70 -19.82
C GLU A 135 -14.59 -10.93 -20.65
N GLY A 136 -14.02 -9.87 -20.09
CA GLY A 136 -13.01 -9.03 -20.77
C GLY A 136 -13.59 -7.87 -21.59
N PHE A 137 -14.91 -7.81 -21.79
CA PHE A 137 -15.54 -6.70 -22.52
C PHE A 137 -15.37 -5.34 -21.82
N ASN A 138 -15.31 -5.34 -20.49
CA ASN A 138 -15.04 -4.13 -19.68
C ASN A 138 -13.57 -3.67 -19.73
N GLY A 139 -12.67 -4.44 -20.33
CA GLY A 139 -11.22 -4.22 -20.27
C GLY A 139 -10.52 -4.59 -21.58
N GLN A 140 -11.00 -4.05 -22.70
CA GLN A 140 -10.40 -4.27 -24.01
C GLN A 140 -8.98 -3.72 -24.06
N ILE A 141 -8.06 -4.45 -24.70
CA ILE A 141 -6.66 -4.04 -24.85
C ILE A 141 -6.52 -3.29 -26.19
N PRO A 142 -6.35 -1.96 -26.19
CA PRO A 142 -6.14 -1.22 -27.42
C PRO A 142 -4.73 -1.50 -27.97
N MET A 143 -4.65 -1.82 -29.26
CA MET A 143 -3.38 -1.97 -29.97
C MET A 143 -3.13 -0.77 -30.87
N LEU A 144 -1.94 -0.18 -30.75
CA LEU A 144 -1.50 0.95 -31.56
C LEU A 144 -0.42 0.48 -32.54
N ILE A 145 -0.65 0.69 -33.83
CA ILE A 145 0.28 0.30 -34.89
C ILE A 145 0.98 1.55 -35.41
N ASN A 146 2.30 1.60 -35.27
CA ASN A 146 3.09 2.71 -35.78
C ASN A 146 3.41 2.48 -37.27
N VAL A 147 2.94 3.37 -38.13
CA VAL A 147 3.04 3.25 -39.60
C VAL A 147 4.07 4.20 -40.22
N LYS A 148 4.93 4.83 -39.39
CA LYS A 148 5.87 5.87 -39.85
C LYS A 148 6.80 5.43 -40.98
N ASP A 149 7.22 4.16 -40.99
CA ASP A 149 8.22 3.65 -41.94
C ASP A 149 7.64 3.15 -43.27
N LYS A 150 6.30 3.10 -43.42
CA LYS A 150 5.61 2.58 -44.63
C LYS A 150 4.62 3.59 -45.26
N LYS A 151 4.87 4.90 -45.10
CA LYS A 151 3.98 5.94 -45.66
C LYS A 151 3.77 5.87 -47.18
N ASP A 152 4.75 5.33 -47.91
CA ASP A 152 4.76 5.33 -49.38
C ASP A 152 4.35 3.98 -50.01
N ASP A 153 4.03 2.96 -49.20
CA ASP A 153 3.54 1.64 -49.68
C ASP A 153 2.23 1.21 -48.99
N PRO A 154 1.07 1.65 -49.52
CA PRO A 154 -0.25 1.30 -48.98
C PRO A 154 -0.55 -0.21 -49.03
N GLN A 155 0.04 -0.95 -49.97
CA GLN A 155 -0.24 -2.37 -50.18
C GLN A 155 0.56 -3.22 -49.20
N GLY A 156 1.85 -2.92 -49.01
CA GLY A 156 2.67 -3.57 -48.00
C GLY A 156 2.19 -3.30 -46.57
N LEU A 157 1.58 -2.14 -46.33
CA LEU A 157 0.95 -1.85 -45.04
C LEU A 157 -0.29 -2.72 -44.80
N GLN A 158 -1.17 -2.89 -45.79
CA GLN A 158 -2.36 -3.76 -45.65
C GLN A 158 -1.99 -5.21 -45.40
N GLN A 159 -0.93 -5.72 -46.06
CA GLN A 159 -0.46 -7.08 -45.85
C GLN A 159 0.07 -7.29 -44.42
N ASP A 160 0.83 -6.33 -43.88
CA ASP A 160 1.30 -6.37 -42.50
C ASP A 160 0.15 -6.27 -41.48
N LEU A 161 -0.86 -5.43 -41.74
CA LEU A 161 -2.02 -5.35 -40.87
C LEU A 161 -2.80 -6.67 -40.85
N GLN A 162 -2.93 -7.33 -42.00
CA GLN A 162 -3.59 -8.63 -42.07
C GLN A 162 -2.78 -9.75 -41.41
N SER A 163 -1.45 -9.73 -41.52
CA SER A 163 -0.60 -10.72 -40.83
C SER A 163 -0.67 -10.54 -39.32
N VAL A 164 -0.57 -9.31 -38.82
CA VAL A 164 -0.73 -8.98 -37.39
C VAL A 164 -2.12 -9.38 -36.89
N TYR A 165 -3.18 -9.07 -37.65
CA TYR A 165 -4.53 -9.48 -37.29
C TYR A 165 -4.66 -11.01 -37.12
N LYS A 166 -4.09 -11.77 -38.06
CA LYS A 166 -4.13 -13.23 -38.03
C LYS A 166 -3.34 -13.80 -36.85
N ASP A 167 -2.14 -13.27 -36.60
CA ASP A 167 -1.29 -13.68 -35.49
C ASP A 167 -1.93 -13.43 -34.12
N ILE A 168 -2.70 -12.35 -33.98
CA ILE A 168 -3.44 -12.05 -32.75
C ILE A 168 -4.63 -12.98 -32.59
N LYS A 169 -5.38 -13.24 -33.66
CA LYS A 169 -6.55 -14.12 -33.64
C LYS A 169 -6.19 -15.57 -33.27
N ASP A 170 -5.01 -16.02 -33.64
CA ASP A 170 -4.52 -17.38 -33.32
C ASP A 170 -3.98 -17.50 -31.88
N LYS A 171 -3.90 -16.42 -31.10
CA LYS A 171 -3.50 -16.49 -29.68
C LYS A 171 -4.62 -17.06 -28.80
N LYS A 172 -4.22 -17.83 -27.78
CA LYS A 172 -5.13 -18.35 -26.75
C LYS A 172 -5.81 -17.18 -26.01
N ASN A 173 -7.11 -17.34 -25.74
CA ASN A 173 -7.97 -16.38 -25.03
C ASN A 173 -8.23 -15.06 -25.79
N VAL A 174 -8.19 -15.10 -27.12
CA VAL A 174 -8.64 -13.99 -27.98
C VAL A 174 -9.94 -14.42 -28.68
N ASP A 175 -11.08 -13.90 -28.21
CA ASP A 175 -12.39 -14.17 -28.84
C ASP A 175 -12.68 -13.22 -30.01
N ILE A 176 -12.32 -11.94 -29.86
CA ILE A 176 -12.65 -10.89 -30.83
C ILE A 176 -11.44 -9.98 -31.04
N VAL A 177 -11.11 -9.72 -32.31
CA VAL A 177 -10.17 -8.69 -32.74
C VAL A 177 -10.97 -7.73 -33.62
N THR A 178 -11.07 -6.46 -33.18
CA THR A 178 -11.80 -5.38 -33.88
C THR A 178 -10.83 -4.32 -34.35
#